data_AF-A0A6A7N714-F1
#
_entry.id   AF-A0A6A7N714-F1
#
_cell.length_a   1.000
_cell.length_b   1.000
_cell.length_c   1.000
_cell.angle_alpha   90.00
_cell.angle_beta   90.00
_cell.angle_gamma   90.00
#
_symmetry.space_group_name_H-M   'P 1'
#
loop_
_entity.id
_entity.type
_entity.pdbx_description
1 polymer ?
#
loop_
_entity_poly.entity_id
_entity_poly.type
_entity_poly.pdbx_seq_one_letter_code
_entity_poly.pdbx_strand_id
1 'polypeptide(L)'
;MTIFHTPLAMPAREYAAILLPFVDYDAQLQAIRSLLERHQKNEKRQAEEIRQIELEIPHLSEEQSRWASGDWSDRMHASVFADAAHSMSAIGMLAPFIETIFCEAFSVAHSYHGNETDHLPDHHRWTMDVASRWDCRYSWTENGKRSQGIAAGIMQLSCATGLAEFLPADLEKTLGALFAYRNKMLHLGFEWPVPERAKFSTLIANANWPTTWFYWTTKGSEPWICYMTDDLISTCLTQIDGVLRAIGEFAVRKLPEPKSVETWTPPPESSTSSAGNS
;
A
#
# COMPACT_ATOMS: atom_id res chain seq x y z
N MET A 1 12.68 -26.19 41.17
CA MET A 1 11.33 -25.69 41.49
C MET A 1 10.79 -25.08 40.22
N THR A 2 9.98 -25.84 39.51
CA THR A 2 9.66 -25.64 38.10
C THR A 2 8.39 -24.83 38.00
N ILE A 3 8.50 -23.55 37.61
CA ILE A 3 7.35 -22.73 37.23
C ILE A 3 7.47 -22.51 35.72
N PHE A 4 7.11 -23.53 34.94
CA PHE A 4 6.69 -23.29 33.56
C PHE A 4 5.24 -22.86 33.65
N HIS A 5 5.03 -21.54 33.68
CA HIS A 5 3.74 -20.99 33.31
C HIS A 5 3.39 -21.53 31.93
N THR A 6 2.23 -22.18 31.84
CA THR A 6 1.53 -22.43 30.58
C THR A 6 1.60 -21.16 29.74
N PRO A 7 2.22 -21.17 28.54
CA PRO A 7 2.21 -19.97 27.72
C PRO A 7 0.75 -19.71 27.36
N LEU A 8 0.22 -18.56 27.78
CA LEU A 8 -0.84 -17.93 27.00
C LEU A 8 -0.22 -17.79 25.60
N ALA A 9 -0.62 -18.67 24.68
CA ALA A 9 -0.14 -18.61 23.31
C ALA A 9 -0.65 -17.28 22.74
N MET A 10 0.22 -16.27 22.77
CA MET A 10 -0.08 -14.98 22.18
C MET A 10 -0.44 -15.22 20.70
N PRO A 11 -1.47 -14.56 20.16
CA PRO A 11 -1.76 -14.64 18.72
C PRO A 11 -0.50 -14.35 17.91
N ALA A 12 -0.29 -15.07 16.81
CA ALA A 12 0.87 -14.90 15.92
C ALA A 12 1.17 -13.43 15.60
N ARG A 13 0.13 -12.61 15.41
CA ARG A 13 0.23 -11.16 15.17
C ARG A 13 0.96 -10.38 16.27
N GLU A 14 0.85 -10.76 17.53
CA GLU A 14 1.52 -10.06 18.64
C GLU A 14 3.05 -10.25 18.59
N TYR A 15 3.51 -11.38 18.03
CA TYR A 15 4.93 -11.62 17.80
C TYR A 15 5.52 -10.75 16.69
N ALA A 16 4.70 -10.01 15.92
CA ALA A 16 5.21 -9.03 14.95
C ALA A 16 6.06 -7.94 15.61
N ALA A 17 5.79 -7.61 16.89
CA ALA A 17 6.58 -6.67 17.69
C ALA A 17 8.06 -7.06 17.84
N ILE A 18 8.42 -8.34 17.62
CA ILE A 18 9.84 -8.78 17.59
C ILE A 18 10.58 -8.13 16.42
N LEU A 19 9.91 -8.00 15.27
CA LEU A 19 10.47 -7.43 14.04
C LEU A 19 10.04 -5.98 13.78
N LEU A 20 9.08 -5.47 14.53
CA LEU A 20 8.58 -4.10 14.47
C LEU A 20 8.69 -3.38 15.84
N PRO A 21 9.86 -3.39 16.50
CA PRO A 21 10.00 -2.85 17.86
C PRO A 21 9.91 -1.31 17.92
N PHE A 22 10.07 -0.61 16.78
CA PHE A 22 10.09 0.85 16.72
C PHE A 22 8.82 1.46 16.09
N VAL A 23 7.92 0.63 15.57
CA VAL A 23 6.65 1.06 14.98
C VAL A 23 5.48 0.56 15.80
N ASP A 24 4.70 1.52 16.32
CA ASP A 24 3.38 1.26 16.88
C ASP A 24 2.37 1.01 15.74
N TYR A 25 2.49 -0.15 15.11
CA TYR A 25 1.66 -0.54 13.96
C TYR A 25 0.18 -0.67 14.34
N ASP A 26 -0.13 -0.95 15.62
CA ASP A 26 -1.49 -1.07 16.11
C ASP A 26 -2.18 0.30 16.17
N ALA A 27 -1.55 1.28 16.82
CA ALA A 27 -2.09 2.63 16.88
C ALA A 27 -2.19 3.27 15.49
N GLN A 28 -1.17 3.08 14.64
CA GLN A 28 -1.19 3.59 13.28
C GLN A 28 -2.32 2.96 12.44
N LEU A 29 -2.46 1.63 12.46
CA LEU A 29 -3.52 0.96 11.72
C LEU A 29 -4.92 1.35 12.23
N GLN A 30 -5.08 1.52 13.54
CA GLN A 30 -6.33 2.02 14.13
C GLN A 30 -6.65 3.44 13.65
N ALA A 31 -5.66 4.33 13.61
CA ALA A 31 -5.83 5.70 13.12
C ALA A 31 -6.22 5.72 11.63
N ILE A 32 -5.55 4.90 10.81
CA ILE A 32 -5.85 4.75 9.37
C ILE A 32 -7.30 4.27 9.18
N ARG A 33 -7.71 3.19 9.87
CA ARG A 33 -9.09 2.67 9.81
C ARG A 33 -10.12 3.74 10.18
N SER A 34 -9.90 4.43 11.30
CA SER A 34 -10.80 5.49 11.79
C SER A 34 -10.94 6.66 10.80
N LEU A 35 -9.87 7.03 10.09
CA LEU A 35 -9.97 8.06 9.05
C LEU A 35 -10.70 7.56 7.81
N LEU A 36 -10.38 6.36 7.32
CA LEU A 36 -11.03 5.75 6.16
C LEU A 36 -12.54 5.55 6.37
N GLU A 37 -12.95 5.11 7.56
CA GLU A 37 -14.37 5.00 7.92
C GLU A 37 -15.10 6.36 7.90
N ARG A 38 -14.41 7.44 8.29
CA ARG A 38 -14.97 8.80 8.23
C ARG A 38 -15.14 9.26 6.79
N HIS A 39 -14.15 9.00 5.93
CA HIS A 39 -14.27 9.30 4.49
C HIS A 39 -15.45 8.56 3.88
N GLN A 40 -15.56 7.25 4.12
CA GLN A 40 -16.67 6.44 3.59
C GLN A 40 -18.04 6.95 4.06
N LYS A 41 -18.17 7.38 5.32
CA LYS A 41 -19.41 7.98 5.84
C LYS A 41 -19.74 9.31 5.15
N ASN A 42 -18.72 10.14 4.89
CA ASN A 42 -18.89 11.42 4.21
C ASN A 42 -19.30 11.22 2.74
N GLU A 43 -18.70 10.27 2.03
CA GLU A 43 -19.06 9.91 0.64
C GLU A 43 -20.52 9.47 0.55
N LYS A 44 -20.93 8.56 1.43
CA LYS A 44 -22.33 8.09 1.51
C LYS A 44 -23.31 9.24 1.75
N ARG A 45 -22.97 10.17 2.64
CA ARG A 45 -23.79 11.36 2.90
C ARG A 45 -23.87 12.27 1.67
N GLN A 46 -22.74 12.56 1.03
CA GLN A 46 -22.70 13.42 -0.15
C GLN A 46 -23.49 12.83 -1.32
N ALA A 47 -23.34 11.51 -1.55
CA ALA A 47 -24.09 10.79 -2.58
C ALA A 47 -25.61 10.85 -2.32
N GLU A 48 -26.03 10.72 -1.06
CA GLU A 48 -27.45 10.83 -0.69
C GLU A 48 -27.99 12.25 -0.88
N GLU A 49 -27.24 13.29 -0.50
CA GLU A 49 -27.64 14.69 -0.72
C GLU A 49 -27.84 15.00 -2.21
N ILE A 50 -26.92 14.55 -3.07
CA ILE A 50 -27.03 14.71 -4.52
C ILE A 50 -28.28 14.00 -5.06
N ARG A 51 -28.53 12.78 -4.58
CA ARG A 51 -29.69 11.99 -4.98
C ARG A 51 -31.01 12.65 -4.57
N GLN A 52 -31.07 13.25 -3.38
CA GLN A 52 -32.27 13.95 -2.93
C GLN A 52 -32.59 15.14 -3.84
N ILE A 53 -31.58 15.93 -4.23
CA ILE A 53 -31.78 17.05 -5.18
C ILE A 53 -32.33 16.52 -6.51
N GLU A 54 -31.75 15.44 -7.04
CA GLU A 54 -32.21 14.81 -8.28
C GLU A 54 -33.68 14.38 -8.21
N LEU A 55 -34.10 13.81 -7.07
CA LEU A 55 -35.49 13.37 -6.84
C LEU A 55 -36.48 14.54 -6.67
N GLU A 56 -36.01 15.69 -6.18
CA GLU A 56 -36.87 16.87 -5.96
C GLU A 56 -37.11 17.65 -7.26
N ILE A 57 -36.15 17.70 -8.19
CA ILE A 57 -36.21 18.48 -9.44
C ILE A 57 -37.55 18.36 -10.20
N PRO A 58 -38.15 17.16 -10.39
CA PRO A 58 -39.41 17.00 -11.11
C PRO A 58 -40.64 17.64 -10.43
N HIS A 59 -40.54 17.96 -9.14
CA HIS A 59 -41.63 18.48 -8.32
C HIS A 59 -41.54 20.00 -8.08
N LEU A 60 -40.51 20.65 -8.61
CA LEU A 60 -40.25 22.07 -8.44
C LEU A 60 -40.90 22.93 -9.53
N SER A 61 -41.14 24.20 -9.23
CA SER A 61 -41.48 25.19 -10.27
C SER A 61 -40.32 25.37 -11.26
N GLU A 62 -40.58 25.94 -12.43
CA GLU A 62 -39.55 26.12 -13.48
C GLU A 62 -38.33 26.91 -13.01
N GLU A 63 -38.53 27.99 -12.24
CA GLU A 63 -37.42 28.77 -11.69
C GLU A 63 -36.59 27.97 -10.67
N GLN A 64 -37.27 27.28 -9.75
CA GLN A 64 -36.63 26.43 -8.75
C GLN A 64 -35.90 25.23 -9.39
N SER A 65 -36.50 24.63 -10.42
CA SER A 65 -35.93 23.52 -11.17
C SER A 65 -34.63 23.91 -11.87
N ARG A 66 -34.55 25.11 -12.46
CA ARG A 66 -33.30 25.64 -13.05
C ARG A 66 -32.20 25.82 -12.00
N TRP A 67 -32.53 26.39 -10.85
CA TRP A 67 -31.58 26.54 -9.74
C TRP A 67 -31.10 25.19 -9.20
N ALA A 68 -32.02 24.27 -8.91
CA ALA A 68 -31.71 22.93 -8.40
C ALA A 68 -30.87 22.12 -9.40
N SER A 69 -31.13 22.25 -10.70
CA SER A 69 -30.32 21.61 -11.74
C SER A 69 -28.88 22.15 -11.77
N GLY A 70 -28.70 23.45 -11.54
CA GLY A 70 -27.38 24.06 -11.41
C GLY A 70 -26.62 23.52 -10.19
N ASP A 71 -27.25 23.55 -9.01
CA ASP A 71 -26.66 23.03 -7.76
C ASP A 71 -26.34 21.54 -7.87
N TRP A 72 -27.23 20.74 -8.46
CA TRP A 72 -26.98 19.33 -8.74
C TRP A 72 -25.74 19.14 -9.63
N SER A 73 -25.62 19.90 -10.72
CA SER A 73 -24.47 19.81 -11.63
C SER A 73 -23.16 20.15 -10.91
N ASP A 74 -23.15 21.23 -10.11
CA ASP A 74 -21.97 21.65 -9.35
C ASP A 74 -21.57 20.59 -8.30
N ARG A 75 -22.55 20.01 -7.59
CA ARG A 75 -22.30 18.95 -6.60
C ARG A 75 -21.82 17.65 -7.25
N MET A 76 -22.35 17.28 -8.40
CA MET A 76 -21.88 16.14 -9.19
C MET A 76 -20.44 16.33 -9.67
N HIS A 77 -20.08 17.56 -10.08
CA HIS A 77 -18.70 17.86 -10.43
C HIS A 77 -17.78 17.81 -9.20
N ALA A 78 -18.22 18.37 -8.08
CA ALA A 78 -17.44 18.39 -6.83
C ALA A 78 -17.25 16.99 -6.22
N SER A 79 -18.24 16.10 -6.32
CA SER A 79 -18.16 14.75 -5.76
C SER A 79 -17.05 13.93 -6.40
N VAL A 80 -16.85 14.05 -7.72
CA VAL A 80 -15.75 13.35 -8.42
C VAL A 80 -14.38 13.73 -7.86
N PHE A 81 -14.16 15.01 -7.54
CA PHE A 81 -12.91 15.45 -6.93
C PHE A 81 -12.82 15.06 -5.45
N ALA A 82 -13.94 14.99 -4.74
CA ALA A 82 -13.98 14.50 -3.37
C ALA A 82 -13.57 13.02 -3.29
N ASP A 83 -14.12 12.16 -4.17
CA ASP A 83 -13.76 10.74 -4.27
C ASP A 83 -12.26 10.57 -4.57
N ALA A 84 -11.72 11.37 -5.52
CA ALA A 84 -10.30 11.36 -5.84
C ALA A 84 -9.43 11.82 -4.65
N ALA A 85 -9.87 12.83 -3.89
CA ALA A 85 -9.17 13.32 -2.71
C ALA A 85 -9.18 12.29 -1.56
N HIS A 86 -10.32 11.61 -1.31
CA HIS A 86 -10.38 10.52 -0.34
C HIS A 86 -9.49 9.36 -0.76
N SER A 87 -9.50 8.99 -2.04
CA SER A 87 -8.59 8.00 -2.60
C SER A 87 -7.11 8.39 -2.44
N MET A 88 -6.77 9.66 -2.66
CA MET A 88 -5.42 10.19 -2.43
C MET A 88 -5.02 10.14 -0.95
N SER A 89 -5.95 10.44 -0.05
CA SER A 89 -5.74 10.31 1.40
C SER A 89 -5.49 8.84 1.77
N ALA A 90 -6.30 7.92 1.25
CA ALA A 90 -6.16 6.49 1.51
C ALA A 90 -4.82 5.94 1.00
N ILE A 91 -4.45 6.21 -0.25
CA ILE A 91 -3.18 5.75 -0.82
C ILE A 91 -1.97 6.36 -0.12
N GLY A 92 -2.09 7.63 0.29
CA GLY A 92 -1.07 8.37 1.02
C GLY A 92 -0.81 7.85 2.43
N MET A 93 -1.72 7.03 2.98
CA MET A 93 -1.52 6.36 4.27
C MET A 93 -1.14 4.89 4.10
N LEU A 94 -1.86 4.15 3.24
CA LEU A 94 -1.72 2.70 3.10
C LEU A 94 -0.36 2.30 2.51
N ALA A 95 0.09 2.96 1.44
CA ALA A 95 1.34 2.64 0.77
C ALA A 95 2.57 2.85 1.69
N PRO A 96 2.77 4.03 2.30
CA PRO A 96 3.90 4.23 3.20
C PRO A 96 3.80 3.36 4.46
N PHE A 97 2.61 3.08 4.98
CA PHE A 97 2.47 2.19 6.14
C PHE A 97 2.95 0.76 5.85
N ILE A 98 2.55 0.19 4.72
CA ILE A 98 3.03 -1.13 4.28
C ILE A 98 4.54 -1.10 4.01
N GLU A 99 5.03 -0.05 3.35
CA GLU A 99 6.46 0.12 3.10
C GLU A 99 7.26 0.16 4.40
N THR A 100 6.80 0.92 5.41
CA THR A 100 7.42 0.99 6.74
C THR A 100 7.46 -0.38 7.42
N ILE A 101 6.35 -1.12 7.41
CA ILE A 101 6.29 -2.47 8.01
C ILE A 101 7.38 -3.37 7.41
N PHE A 102 7.50 -3.44 6.08
CA PHE A 102 8.48 -4.31 5.45
C PHE A 102 9.92 -3.81 5.63
N CYS A 103 10.15 -2.52 5.43
CA CYS A 103 11.47 -1.93 5.62
C CYS A 103 12.01 -2.18 7.03
N GLU A 104 11.19 -1.99 8.06
CA GLU A 104 11.60 -2.26 9.43
C GLU A 104 11.75 -3.76 9.70
N ALA A 105 10.78 -4.59 9.29
CA ALA A 105 10.87 -6.02 9.52
C ALA A 105 12.14 -6.64 8.93
N PHE A 106 12.53 -6.23 7.71
CA PHE A 106 13.76 -6.70 7.10
C PHE A 106 15.02 -6.11 7.72
N SER A 107 14.99 -4.83 8.10
CA SER A 107 16.08 -4.17 8.84
C SER A 107 16.35 -4.88 10.17
N VAL A 108 15.30 -5.20 10.93
CA VAL A 108 15.43 -5.92 12.20
C VAL A 108 15.84 -7.37 11.94
N ALA A 109 15.25 -8.06 10.96
CA ALA A 109 15.67 -9.42 10.60
C ALA A 109 17.17 -9.50 10.23
N HIS A 110 17.72 -8.47 9.57
CA HIS A 110 19.16 -8.35 9.33
C HIS A 110 19.96 -8.37 10.63
N SER A 111 19.53 -7.68 11.69
CA SER A 111 20.21 -7.69 12.99
C SER A 111 20.25 -9.08 13.66
N TYR A 112 19.26 -9.95 13.38
CA TYR A 112 19.24 -11.32 13.87
C TYR A 112 20.18 -12.24 13.08
N HIS A 113 20.18 -12.12 11.75
CA HIS A 113 20.98 -12.99 10.88
C HIS A 113 22.44 -12.52 10.73
N GLY A 114 22.70 -11.22 10.89
CA GLY A 114 24.00 -10.60 10.65
C GLY A 114 24.38 -10.57 9.16
N ASN A 115 25.70 -10.55 8.89
CA ASN A 115 26.22 -10.52 7.52
C ASN A 115 26.37 -11.89 6.87
N GLU A 116 26.23 -12.96 7.65
CA GLU A 116 26.25 -14.33 7.15
C GLU A 116 24.85 -14.69 6.65
N THR A 117 24.75 -15.17 5.41
CA THR A 117 23.47 -15.55 4.78
C THR A 117 23.42 -17.03 4.42
N ASP A 118 24.43 -17.82 4.81
CA ASP A 118 24.59 -19.23 4.41
C ASP A 118 23.48 -20.14 4.98
N HIS A 119 22.84 -19.72 6.07
CA HIS A 119 21.70 -20.44 6.68
C HIS A 119 20.34 -20.03 6.09
N LEU A 120 20.30 -19.02 5.23
CA LEU A 120 19.07 -18.59 4.56
C LEU A 120 18.84 -19.40 3.28
N PRO A 121 17.60 -19.43 2.76
CA PRO A 121 17.31 -19.99 1.44
C PRO A 121 18.28 -19.46 0.37
N ASP A 122 18.75 -20.35 -0.50
CA ASP A 122 19.61 -19.97 -1.62
C ASP A 122 18.86 -19.01 -2.54
N HIS A 123 19.47 -17.84 -2.77
CA HIS A 123 18.83 -16.76 -3.51
C HIS A 123 19.90 -15.79 -4.04
N HIS A 124 19.79 -15.38 -5.31
CA HIS A 124 20.80 -14.54 -5.99
C HIS A 124 21.04 -13.21 -5.28
N ARG A 125 20.03 -12.69 -4.58
CA ARG A 125 20.10 -11.48 -3.74
C ARG A 125 21.24 -11.51 -2.72
N TRP A 126 21.64 -12.68 -2.22
CA TRP A 126 22.74 -12.80 -1.26
C TRP A 126 24.13 -12.56 -1.85
N THR A 127 24.24 -12.61 -3.19
CA THR A 127 25.46 -12.27 -3.93
C THR A 127 25.62 -10.77 -4.19
N MET A 128 24.62 -9.96 -3.84
CA MET A 128 24.64 -8.51 -4.02
C MET A 128 25.41 -7.80 -2.90
N ASP A 129 25.64 -6.49 -3.04
CA ASP A 129 26.34 -5.71 -2.04
C ASP A 129 25.65 -5.77 -0.67
N VAL A 130 26.47 -5.87 0.38
CA VAL A 130 25.99 -6.04 1.77
C VAL A 130 25.09 -4.89 2.22
N ALA A 131 25.34 -3.69 1.71
CA ALA A 131 24.61 -2.48 2.08
C ALA A 131 23.16 -2.46 1.56
N SER A 132 22.88 -3.10 0.43
CA SER A 132 21.56 -3.05 -0.21
C SER A 132 20.79 -4.36 -0.24
N ARG A 133 21.45 -5.51 -0.01
CA ARG A 133 20.77 -6.82 -0.05
C ARG A 133 19.60 -6.97 0.93
N TRP A 134 19.57 -6.20 2.03
CA TRP A 134 18.45 -6.18 2.98
C TRP A 134 17.40 -5.07 2.72
N ASP A 135 17.58 -4.28 1.67
CA ASP A 135 16.69 -3.14 1.36
C ASP A 135 15.59 -3.55 0.38
N CYS A 136 14.37 -3.70 0.87
CA CYS A 136 13.22 -4.12 0.06
C CYS A 136 12.73 -3.05 -0.95
N ARG A 137 13.29 -1.84 -0.95
CA ARG A 137 12.97 -0.83 -2.00
C ARG A 137 13.55 -1.21 -3.35
N TYR A 138 14.52 -2.13 -3.36
CA TYR A 138 15.19 -2.62 -4.54
C TYR A 138 14.87 -4.10 -4.81
N SER A 139 14.81 -4.42 -6.10
CA SER A 139 14.77 -5.78 -6.61
C SER A 139 15.93 -5.97 -7.59
N TRP A 140 16.34 -7.22 -7.78
CA TRP A 140 17.41 -7.58 -8.72
C TRP A 140 16.91 -8.62 -9.71
N THR A 141 17.19 -8.42 -10.99
CA THR A 141 17.04 -9.49 -11.99
C THR A 141 18.09 -10.57 -11.76
N GLU A 142 17.90 -11.76 -12.33
CA GLU A 142 18.90 -12.85 -12.30
C GLU A 142 20.28 -12.40 -12.80
N ASN A 143 20.33 -11.49 -13.77
CA ASN A 143 21.57 -10.92 -14.31
C ASN A 143 22.23 -9.86 -13.39
N GLY A 144 21.77 -9.71 -12.14
CA GLY A 144 22.29 -8.73 -11.18
C GLY A 144 21.88 -7.27 -11.43
N LYS A 145 21.06 -6.99 -12.46
CA LYS A 145 20.56 -5.63 -12.70
C LYS A 145 19.59 -5.22 -11.60
N ARG A 146 19.95 -4.15 -10.86
CA ARG A 146 19.11 -3.51 -9.85
C ARG A 146 17.97 -2.73 -10.50
N SER A 147 16.76 -2.89 -9.97
CA SER A 147 15.56 -2.12 -10.32
C SER A 147 14.94 -1.55 -9.05
N GLN A 148 14.51 -0.29 -9.10
CA GLN A 148 13.67 0.29 -8.06
C GLN A 148 12.24 -0.23 -8.22
N GLY A 149 11.62 -0.62 -7.11
CA GLY A 149 10.27 -1.17 -7.13
C GLY A 149 9.97 -1.89 -5.83
N ILE A 150 9.37 -1.17 -4.88
CA ILE A 150 9.10 -1.66 -3.52
C ILE A 150 8.26 -2.94 -3.51
N ALA A 151 7.24 -3.08 -4.36
CA ALA A 151 6.44 -4.31 -4.43
C ALA A 151 7.29 -5.54 -4.81
N ALA A 152 8.09 -5.44 -5.88
CA ALA A 152 8.97 -6.51 -6.33
C ALA A 152 10.10 -6.80 -5.32
N GLY A 153 10.65 -5.74 -4.70
CA GLY A 153 11.71 -5.88 -3.71
C GLY A 153 11.23 -6.51 -2.40
N ILE A 154 10.00 -6.21 -1.95
CA ILE A 154 9.32 -6.90 -0.84
C ILE A 154 9.22 -8.39 -1.16
N MET A 155 8.59 -8.76 -2.27
CA MET A 155 8.37 -10.17 -2.60
C MET A 155 9.68 -10.93 -2.76
N GLN A 156 10.66 -10.33 -3.43
CA GLN A 156 11.97 -10.94 -3.61
C GLN A 156 12.70 -11.17 -2.28
N LEU A 157 12.72 -10.17 -1.39
CA LEU A 157 13.39 -10.32 -0.10
C LEU A 157 12.62 -11.28 0.81
N SER A 158 11.28 -11.30 0.74
CA SER A 158 10.46 -12.29 1.45
C SER A 158 10.78 -13.73 1.01
N CYS A 159 10.99 -13.97 -0.28
CA CYS A 159 11.42 -15.28 -0.78
C CYS A 159 12.83 -15.61 -0.27
N ALA A 160 13.76 -14.66 -0.36
CA ALA A 160 15.15 -14.85 0.05
C ALA A 160 15.27 -15.16 1.55
N THR A 161 14.48 -14.53 2.42
CA THR A 161 14.51 -14.76 3.87
C THR A 161 13.65 -15.94 4.31
N GLY A 162 12.75 -16.45 3.46
CA GLY A 162 11.76 -17.46 3.81
C GLY A 162 10.48 -16.92 4.47
N LEU A 163 10.33 -15.60 4.57
CA LEU A 163 9.07 -14.97 5.03
C LEU A 163 7.90 -15.28 4.07
N ALA A 164 8.16 -15.50 2.78
CA ALA A 164 7.14 -15.77 1.77
C ALA A 164 6.24 -16.97 2.10
N GLU A 165 6.73 -17.96 2.86
CA GLU A 165 5.94 -19.13 3.32
C GLU A 165 4.69 -18.72 4.12
N PHE A 166 4.74 -17.56 4.78
CA PHE A 166 3.69 -17.09 5.70
C PHE A 166 2.82 -15.99 5.10
N LEU A 167 3.25 -15.38 3.99
CA LEU A 167 2.57 -14.22 3.42
C LEU A 167 1.23 -14.60 2.78
N PRO A 168 0.25 -13.69 2.78
CA PRO A 168 -1.00 -13.91 2.05
C PRO A 168 -0.75 -14.13 0.55
N ALA A 169 -1.46 -15.07 -0.05
CA ALA A 169 -1.25 -15.46 -1.45
C ALA A 169 -1.47 -14.32 -2.46
N ASP A 170 -2.41 -13.41 -2.20
CA ASP A 170 -2.73 -12.28 -3.08
C ASP A 170 -1.90 -11.02 -2.80
N LEU A 171 -0.94 -11.07 -1.86
CA LEU A 171 -0.20 -9.87 -1.44
C LEU A 171 0.52 -9.20 -2.60
N GLU A 172 1.24 -9.94 -3.44
CA GLU A 172 1.98 -9.38 -4.59
C GLU A 172 1.06 -8.58 -5.51
N LYS A 173 -0.13 -9.12 -5.80
CA LYS A 173 -1.14 -8.48 -6.63
C LYS A 173 -1.62 -7.16 -6.00
N THR A 174 -1.90 -7.18 -4.70
CA THR A 174 -2.32 -5.99 -3.96
C THR A 174 -1.22 -4.93 -3.90
N LEU A 175 0.04 -5.31 -3.63
CA LEU A 175 1.18 -4.38 -3.62
C LEU A 175 1.38 -3.76 -5.00
N GLY A 176 1.29 -4.56 -6.07
CA GLY A 176 1.39 -4.09 -7.45
C GLY A 176 0.36 -3.01 -7.76
N ALA A 177 -0.92 -3.25 -7.44
CA ALA A 177 -2.00 -2.29 -7.64
C ALA A 177 -1.80 -1.03 -6.79
N LEU A 178 -1.51 -1.20 -5.51
CA LEU A 178 -1.33 -0.11 -4.54
C LEU A 178 -0.20 0.83 -4.97
N PHE A 179 1.01 0.31 -5.19
CA PHE A 179 2.16 1.16 -5.50
C PHE A 179 2.11 1.75 -6.91
N ALA A 180 1.54 1.03 -7.88
CA ALA A 180 1.32 1.60 -9.22
C ALA A 180 0.36 2.79 -9.16
N TYR A 181 -0.75 2.66 -8.42
CA TYR A 181 -1.72 3.73 -8.24
C TYR A 181 -1.15 4.91 -7.44
N ARG A 182 -0.44 4.65 -6.33
CA ARG A 182 0.27 5.65 -5.53
C ARG A 182 1.16 6.54 -6.39
N ASN A 183 1.96 5.92 -7.25
CA ASN A 183 2.88 6.65 -8.12
C ASN A 183 2.12 7.56 -9.09
N LYS A 184 0.99 7.11 -9.64
CA LYS A 184 0.17 7.98 -10.51
C LYS A 184 -0.45 9.14 -9.73
N MET A 185 -1.12 8.87 -8.61
CA MET A 185 -1.78 9.90 -7.82
C MET A 185 -0.82 10.96 -7.27
N LEU A 186 0.31 10.55 -6.70
CA LEU A 186 1.23 11.49 -6.07
C LEU A 186 2.07 12.29 -7.08
N HIS A 187 2.24 11.81 -8.32
CA HIS A 187 2.99 12.53 -9.35
C HIS A 187 2.11 13.32 -10.33
N LEU A 188 0.85 12.90 -10.53
CA LEU A 188 -0.04 13.48 -11.55
C LEU A 188 -1.27 14.18 -10.96
N GLY A 189 -1.49 14.11 -9.63
CA GLY A 189 -2.68 14.66 -8.99
C GLY A 189 -3.96 13.92 -9.39
N PHE A 190 -5.07 14.65 -9.53
CA PHE A 190 -6.38 14.05 -9.86
C PHE A 190 -6.63 13.93 -11.36
N GLU A 191 -6.10 14.84 -12.16
CA GLU A 191 -6.36 14.92 -13.60
C GLU A 191 -5.15 14.41 -14.41
N TRP A 192 -4.99 13.10 -14.48
CA TRP A 192 -3.84 12.52 -15.18
C TRP A 192 -3.88 12.86 -16.68
N PRO A 193 -2.72 13.02 -17.35
CA PRO A 193 -2.68 13.12 -18.79
C PRO A 193 -3.32 11.90 -19.47
N VAL A 194 -4.03 12.11 -20.58
CA VAL A 194 -4.72 11.03 -21.33
C VAL A 194 -3.81 9.81 -21.63
N PRO A 195 -2.54 9.98 -22.07
CA PRO A 195 -1.65 8.84 -22.29
C PRO A 195 -1.39 8.02 -21.02
N GLU A 196 -1.35 8.67 -19.86
CA GLU A 196 -1.14 8.00 -18.58
C GLU A 196 -2.38 7.24 -18.11
N ARG A 197 -3.58 7.75 -18.42
CA ARG A 197 -4.84 7.02 -18.19
C ARG A 197 -4.86 5.71 -18.98
N ALA A 198 -4.58 5.78 -20.29
CA ALA A 198 -4.56 4.60 -21.16
C ALA A 198 -3.50 3.56 -20.73
N LYS A 199 -2.30 4.02 -20.33
CA LYS A 199 -1.26 3.14 -19.76
C LYS A 199 -1.74 2.47 -18.49
N PHE A 200 -2.42 3.19 -17.59
CA PHE A 200 -2.91 2.60 -16.34
C PHE A 200 -4.07 1.62 -16.58
N SER A 201 -5.01 1.93 -17.46
CA SER A 201 -6.06 0.97 -17.86
C SER A 201 -5.48 -0.31 -18.47
N THR A 202 -4.46 -0.17 -19.32
CA THR A 202 -3.73 -1.33 -19.88
C THR A 202 -3.01 -2.13 -18.79
N LEU A 203 -2.42 -1.45 -17.81
CA LEU A 203 -1.77 -2.08 -16.67
C LEU A 203 -2.75 -2.89 -15.81
N ILE A 204 -3.93 -2.33 -15.49
CA ILE A 204 -5.01 -3.03 -14.77
C ILE A 204 -5.36 -4.34 -15.47
N ALA A 205 -5.57 -4.28 -16.79
CA ALA A 205 -5.92 -5.45 -17.60
C ALA A 205 -4.78 -6.49 -17.64
N ASN A 206 -3.54 -6.06 -17.93
CA ASN A 206 -2.40 -6.96 -18.07
C ASN A 206 -2.00 -7.63 -16.76
N ALA A 207 -2.13 -6.91 -15.64
CA ALA A 207 -1.82 -7.43 -14.32
C ALA A 207 -2.97 -8.27 -13.71
N ASN A 208 -4.09 -8.40 -14.43
CA ASN A 208 -5.29 -9.13 -14.01
C ASN A 208 -5.78 -8.70 -12.62
N TRP A 209 -5.75 -7.39 -12.35
CA TRP A 209 -6.32 -6.86 -11.11
C TRP A 209 -7.85 -6.88 -11.18
N PRO A 210 -8.55 -7.14 -10.05
CA PRO A 210 -10.00 -7.04 -10.02
C PRO A 210 -10.49 -5.70 -10.55
N THR A 211 -11.44 -5.75 -11.48
CA THR A 211 -12.00 -4.54 -12.12
C THR A 211 -12.73 -3.64 -11.12
N THR A 212 -13.10 -4.18 -9.95
CA THR A 212 -13.76 -3.42 -8.89
C THR A 212 -12.78 -2.60 -8.05
N TRP A 213 -11.46 -2.79 -8.17
CA TRP A 213 -10.47 -2.07 -7.36
C TRP A 213 -10.28 -0.61 -7.74
N PHE A 214 -10.59 -0.26 -8.99
CA PHE A 214 -10.47 1.09 -9.52
C PHE A 214 -11.75 1.48 -10.24
N TYR A 215 -12.18 2.70 -10.03
CA TYR A 215 -13.31 3.29 -10.73
C TYR A 215 -12.84 4.45 -11.61
N TRP A 216 -13.41 4.55 -12.81
CA TRP A 216 -13.16 5.63 -13.74
C TRP A 216 -14.44 6.45 -13.93
N THR A 217 -14.37 7.74 -13.66
CA THR A 217 -15.39 8.67 -14.15
C THR A 217 -15.19 8.95 -15.62
N THR A 218 -16.23 9.44 -16.29
CA THR A 218 -16.18 9.78 -17.71
C THR A 218 -16.46 11.25 -17.96
N LYS A 219 -15.74 11.85 -18.91
CA LYS A 219 -16.05 13.16 -19.49
C LYS A 219 -16.31 12.98 -20.98
N GLY A 220 -17.56 13.16 -21.40
CA GLY A 220 -17.93 12.98 -22.82
C GLY A 220 -17.61 11.59 -23.37
N SER A 221 -17.86 10.53 -22.59
CA SER A 221 -17.54 9.11 -22.84
C SER A 221 -16.08 8.66 -22.69
N GLU A 222 -15.13 9.58 -22.46
CA GLU A 222 -13.73 9.22 -22.23
C GLU A 222 -13.40 9.10 -20.73
N PRO A 223 -12.54 8.15 -20.31
CA PRO A 223 -12.06 8.07 -18.93
C PRO A 223 -11.38 9.37 -18.48
N TRP A 224 -11.80 9.88 -17.33
CA TRP A 224 -11.34 11.17 -16.81
C TRP A 224 -10.56 11.04 -15.52
N ILE A 225 -11.24 10.78 -14.40
CA ILE A 225 -10.62 10.68 -13.07
C ILE A 225 -10.71 9.23 -12.63
N CYS A 226 -9.57 8.68 -12.21
CA CYS A 226 -9.48 7.36 -11.62
C CYS A 226 -9.41 7.50 -10.10
N TYR A 227 -10.15 6.67 -9.38
CA TYR A 227 -9.97 6.52 -7.94
C TYR A 227 -9.99 5.08 -7.48
N MET A 228 -9.31 4.79 -6.37
CA MET A 228 -9.43 3.50 -5.69
C MET A 228 -10.81 3.36 -5.06
N THR A 229 -11.35 2.16 -5.07
CA THR A 229 -12.64 1.86 -4.44
C THR A 229 -12.48 1.34 -3.03
N ASP A 230 -13.60 1.28 -2.30
CA ASP A 230 -13.71 0.60 -1.00
C ASP A 230 -13.22 -0.85 -1.05
N ASP A 231 -13.40 -1.56 -2.17
CA ASP A 231 -12.94 -2.93 -2.36
C ASP A 231 -11.42 -3.04 -2.26
N LEU A 232 -10.68 -2.14 -2.94
CA LEU A 232 -9.22 -2.13 -2.86
C LEU A 232 -8.76 -1.70 -1.45
N ILE A 233 -9.41 -0.70 -0.85
CA ILE A 233 -9.09 -0.24 0.50
C ILE A 233 -9.24 -1.37 1.51
N SER A 234 -10.39 -2.05 1.50
CA SER A 234 -10.68 -3.19 2.37
C SER A 234 -9.70 -4.34 2.14
N THR A 235 -9.38 -4.61 0.86
CA THR A 235 -8.35 -5.60 0.50
C THR A 235 -7.01 -5.23 1.13
N CYS A 236 -6.55 -3.98 1.01
CA CYS A 236 -5.28 -3.54 1.58
C CYS A 236 -5.24 -3.69 3.10
N LEU A 237 -6.31 -3.31 3.80
CA LEU A 237 -6.42 -3.47 5.25
C LEU A 237 -6.36 -4.94 5.67
N THR A 238 -7.04 -5.81 4.92
CA THR A 238 -7.02 -7.27 5.15
C THR A 238 -5.62 -7.85 4.93
N GLN A 239 -4.94 -7.40 3.86
CA GLN A 239 -3.57 -7.82 3.56
C GLN A 239 -2.60 -7.36 4.65
N ILE A 240 -2.75 -6.15 5.18
CA ILE A 240 -1.95 -5.64 6.30
C ILE A 240 -2.07 -6.55 7.53
N ASP A 241 -3.29 -6.93 7.94
CA ASP A 241 -3.46 -7.84 9.08
C ASP A 241 -2.81 -9.21 8.82
N GLY A 242 -2.93 -9.70 7.58
CA GLY A 242 -2.27 -10.94 7.13
C GLY A 242 -0.76 -10.85 7.19
N VAL A 243 -0.18 -9.72 6.73
CA VAL A 243 1.27 -9.45 6.79
C VAL A 243 1.75 -9.38 8.23
N LEU A 244 1.05 -8.68 9.12
CA LEU A 244 1.42 -8.61 10.54
C LEU A 244 1.43 -10.00 11.18
N ARG A 245 0.43 -10.83 10.88
CA ARG A 245 0.42 -12.24 11.31
C ARG A 245 1.61 -13.02 10.75
N ALA A 246 1.88 -12.88 9.46
CA ALA A 246 2.97 -13.57 8.77
C ALA A 246 4.35 -13.20 9.35
N ILE A 247 4.58 -11.91 9.62
CA ILE A 247 5.80 -11.41 10.26
C ILE A 247 5.98 -12.04 11.64
N GLY A 248 4.92 -12.12 12.44
CA GLY A 248 4.99 -12.76 13.74
C GLY A 248 5.22 -14.28 13.68
N GLU A 249 4.61 -14.99 12.73
CA GLU A 249 4.91 -16.42 12.50
C GLU A 249 6.36 -16.63 12.08
N PHE A 250 6.86 -15.79 11.16
CA PHE A 250 8.25 -15.79 10.74
C PHE A 250 9.20 -15.52 11.92
N ALA A 251 8.87 -14.53 12.76
CA ALA A 251 9.67 -14.17 13.93
C ALA A 251 9.83 -15.35 14.89
N VAL A 252 8.77 -16.10 15.16
CA VAL A 252 8.80 -17.24 16.08
C VAL A 252 9.44 -18.49 15.46
N ARG A 253 9.23 -18.72 14.16
CA ARG A 253 9.56 -20.00 13.52
C ARG A 253 10.89 -20.02 12.77
N LYS A 254 11.42 -18.86 12.36
CA LYS A 254 12.56 -18.78 11.43
C LYS A 254 13.68 -17.86 11.90
N LEU A 255 13.44 -16.93 12.83
CA LEU A 255 14.53 -16.12 13.35
C LEU A 255 15.46 -16.94 14.26
N PRO A 256 16.78 -16.78 14.12
CA PRO A 256 17.75 -17.32 15.07
C PRO A 256 17.70 -16.53 16.39
N GLU A 257 18.44 -16.99 17.40
CA GLU A 257 18.71 -16.15 18.58
C GLU A 257 19.47 -14.86 18.15
N PRO A 258 19.15 -13.69 18.73
CA PRO A 258 19.74 -12.42 18.32
C PRO A 258 21.24 -12.42 18.56
N LYS A 259 22.04 -12.21 17.49
CA LYS A 259 23.51 -12.17 17.59
C LYS A 259 24.01 -10.84 18.19
N SER A 260 23.28 -9.74 18.02
CA SER A 260 23.40 -8.45 18.73
C SER A 260 22.48 -7.43 18.04
N VAL A 261 21.72 -6.62 18.79
CA VAL A 261 20.84 -5.59 18.19
C VAL A 261 21.69 -4.40 17.74
N GLU A 262 22.29 -4.48 16.56
CA GLU A 262 22.81 -3.30 15.86
C GLU A 262 21.67 -2.66 15.07
N THR A 263 21.32 -1.42 15.40
CA THR A 263 20.31 -0.65 14.66
C THR A 263 20.84 -0.30 13.27
N TRP A 264 20.28 -0.92 12.23
CA TRP A 264 20.59 -0.59 10.85
C TRP A 264 20.07 0.82 10.51
N THR A 265 20.96 1.68 10.01
CA THR A 265 20.59 2.96 9.41
C THR A 265 20.64 2.83 7.89
N PRO A 266 19.57 3.19 7.16
CA PRO A 266 19.58 3.12 5.71
C PRO A 266 20.68 4.01 5.12
N PRO A 267 21.33 3.59 4.03
CA PRO A 267 22.29 4.45 3.34
C PRO A 267 21.59 5.73 2.84
N PRO A 268 22.24 6.90 2.92
CA PRO A 268 21.66 8.15 2.44
C PRO A 268 21.32 8.03 0.96
N GLU A 269 20.14 8.55 0.57
CA GLU A 269 19.73 8.57 -0.82
C GLU A 269 20.80 9.25 -1.67
N SER A 270 21.38 8.51 -2.62
CA SER A 270 22.27 9.10 -3.60
C SER A 270 21.45 10.08 -4.43
N SER A 271 21.62 11.37 -4.18
CA SER A 271 21.14 12.42 -5.05
C SER A 271 21.60 12.10 -6.47
N THR A 272 20.66 11.78 -7.35
CA THR A 272 20.91 11.76 -8.78
C THR A 272 21.40 13.15 -9.15
N SER A 273 22.69 13.27 -9.46
CA SER A 273 23.24 14.47 -10.04
C SER A 273 22.52 14.69 -11.37
N SER A 274 21.70 15.73 -11.40
CA SER A 274 21.28 16.32 -12.66
C SER A 274 22.55 16.77 -13.38
N ALA A 275 22.82 16.15 -14.51
CA ALA A 275 23.76 16.63 -15.50
C ALA A 275 23.44 18.10 -15.83
N GLY A 276 24.30 19.01 -15.39
CA GLY A 276 24.33 20.38 -15.89
C GLY A 276 25.12 20.41 -17.18
N ASN A 277 24.43 20.21 -18.31
CA ASN A 277 24.87 20.74 -19.59
C ASN A 277 24.34 22.16 -19.70
N SER A 278 25.22 23.14 -19.60
CA SER A 278 25.18 24.45 -20.28
C SER A 278 26.60 25.02 -20.27
#